data_AF-A0A1A5ZYM5-F1
#
_entry.id   AF-A0A1A5ZYM5-F1
#
_cell.length_a   1.000
_cell.length_b   1.000
_cell.length_c   1.000
_cell.angle_alpha   90.00
_cell.angle_beta   90.00
_cell.angle_gamma   90.00
#
_symmetry.space_group_name_H-M   'P 1'
#
loop_
_entity.id
_entity.type
_entity.pdbx_description
1 polymer ?
#
loop_
_entity_poly.entity_id
_entity_poly.type
_entity_poly.pdbx_seq_one_letter_code
_entity_poly.pdbx_strand_id
1 'polypeptide(L)'
;MAAPILASSSRAVLSLPTISKVGSTRGVLHRARPPRIPKLNSPHTPKEPLPTSGTSHPVDPKIHPRQNAASGSSSVLLEDTGLTFHHSPPPSAPSYTNGAIPPLLQWLNGKSISLSGEEKAPKLEGRRTYEGELTWTEEVVERMQALRAEGKSRKQIGDALQLPQDQYRLISRVAPQTTVQKASRLTGLEAQKATWGYRKKLARAVTEKRKEFW
;
A
#
# COMPACT_ATOMS: atom_id res chain seq x y z
N MET A 1 26.82 -64.18 -4.81
CA MET A 1 27.46 -63.88 -3.51
C MET A 1 28.90 -63.49 -3.80
N ALA A 2 29.45 -62.30 -3.59
CA ALA A 2 28.99 -60.92 -3.45
C ALA A 2 30.28 -60.10 -3.71
N ALA A 3 30.27 -59.16 -4.66
CA ALA A 3 31.41 -58.26 -4.88
C ALA A 3 31.23 -57.00 -4.01
N PRO A 4 32.23 -56.56 -3.24
CA PRO A 4 32.11 -55.31 -2.50
C PRO A 4 32.36 -54.09 -3.39
N ILE A 5 31.45 -53.14 -3.28
CA ILE A 5 31.36 -51.85 -3.97
C ILE A 5 32.37 -50.87 -3.37
N LEU A 6 33.05 -50.12 -4.25
CA LEU A 6 33.89 -48.97 -3.95
C LEU A 6 33.09 -47.86 -3.24
N ALA A 7 33.48 -47.49 -2.02
CA ALA A 7 32.99 -46.29 -1.34
C ALA A 7 34.16 -45.31 -1.16
N SER A 8 34.30 -44.39 -2.11
CA SER A 8 35.21 -43.25 -2.06
C SER A 8 34.65 -42.19 -1.09
N SER A 9 35.27 -42.07 0.10
CA SER A 9 34.91 -41.11 1.14
C SER A 9 35.70 -39.81 0.99
N SER A 10 35.22 -38.88 0.18
CA SER A 10 35.74 -37.52 0.10
C SER A 10 34.96 -36.62 1.07
N ARG A 11 35.36 -36.58 2.35
CA ARG A 11 34.85 -35.58 3.29
C ARG A 11 35.53 -34.23 3.02
N ALA A 12 34.83 -33.33 2.35
CA ALA A 12 35.20 -31.92 2.29
C ALA A 12 35.00 -31.29 3.69
N VAL A 13 36.09 -30.96 4.36
CA VAL A 13 36.07 -30.19 5.61
C VAL A 13 35.87 -28.72 5.22
N LEU A 14 34.63 -28.24 5.31
CA LEU A 14 34.33 -26.81 5.13
C LEU A 14 34.84 -26.06 6.35
N SER A 15 35.90 -25.26 6.18
CA SER A 15 36.38 -24.31 7.18
C SER A 15 35.31 -23.23 7.39
N LEU A 16 34.64 -23.27 8.55
CA LEU A 16 33.74 -22.20 8.97
C LEU A 16 34.59 -20.94 9.25
N PRO A 17 34.31 -19.79 8.61
CA PRO A 17 34.96 -18.54 9.01
C PRO A 17 34.49 -18.19 10.43
N THR A 18 35.45 -18.07 11.34
CA THR A 18 35.26 -17.54 12.68
C THR A 18 34.74 -16.11 12.59
N ILE A 19 33.44 -15.92 12.74
CA ILE A 19 32.82 -14.61 12.85
C ILE A 19 33.27 -14.02 14.19
N SER A 20 34.29 -13.18 14.14
CA SER A 20 34.72 -12.35 15.25
C SER A 20 33.56 -11.46 15.69
N LYS A 21 32.94 -11.83 16.81
CA LYS A 21 32.00 -10.98 17.56
C LYS A 21 32.76 -9.79 18.13
N VAL A 22 32.91 -8.74 17.34
CA VAL A 22 33.38 -7.45 17.84
C VAL A 22 32.37 -6.39 17.41
N GLY A 23 31.66 -5.83 18.38
CA GLY A 23 30.69 -4.74 18.17
C GLY A 23 29.32 -4.98 18.80
N SER A 24 29.25 -4.99 20.13
CA SER A 24 27.98 -4.88 20.87
C SER A 24 27.43 -3.44 20.77
N THR A 25 26.82 -3.08 19.65
CA THR A 25 26.03 -1.84 19.55
C THR A 25 24.63 -2.11 20.11
N ARG A 26 24.36 -1.60 21.31
CA ARG A 26 23.07 -1.68 22.00
C ARG A 26 21.96 -1.11 21.10
N GLY A 27 21.07 -1.96 20.60
CA GLY A 27 19.87 -1.52 19.89
C GLY A 27 18.82 -1.02 20.89
N VAL A 28 18.32 0.20 20.70
CA VAL A 28 17.22 0.78 21.47
C VAL A 28 15.94 0.68 20.64
N LEU A 29 14.97 -0.13 21.09
CA LEU A 29 13.65 -0.23 20.47
C LEU A 29 12.72 0.83 21.07
N HIS A 30 12.37 1.86 20.28
CA HIS A 30 11.32 2.80 20.64
C HIS A 30 9.95 2.16 20.40
N ARG A 31 9.30 1.66 21.45
CA ARG A 31 7.89 1.25 21.38
C ARG A 31 7.03 2.51 21.21
N ALA A 32 6.44 2.70 20.04
CA ALA A 32 5.44 3.74 19.82
C ALA A 32 4.28 3.54 20.81
N ARG A 33 4.01 4.55 21.63
CA ARG A 33 2.89 4.52 22.58
C ARG A 33 1.57 4.62 21.79
N PRO A 34 0.50 3.92 22.20
CA PRO A 34 -0.83 4.12 21.61
C PRO A 34 -1.26 5.59 21.78
N PRO A 35 -2.07 6.15 20.86
CA PRO A 35 -2.50 7.54 20.93
C PRO A 35 -3.26 7.78 22.23
N ARG A 36 -2.64 8.53 23.15
CA ARG A 36 -3.25 8.91 24.43
C ARG A 36 -4.03 10.21 24.22
N ILE A 37 -5.30 10.21 24.62
CA ILE A 37 -6.11 11.42 24.72
C ILE A 37 -5.36 12.41 25.63
N PRO A 38 -5.13 13.67 25.23
CA PRO A 38 -4.46 14.66 26.06
C PRO A 38 -5.29 14.91 27.32
N LYS A 39 -4.70 14.66 28.49
CA LYS A 39 -5.29 15.05 29.77
C LYS A 39 -5.08 16.56 29.94
N LEU A 40 -6.18 17.31 30.03
CA LEU A 40 -6.13 18.73 30.37
C LEU A 40 -5.94 18.86 31.88
N ASN A 41 -4.77 19.30 32.31
CA ASN A 41 -4.50 19.51 33.73
C ASN A 41 -5.05 20.87 34.16
N SER A 42 -5.82 20.91 35.25
CA SER A 42 -6.32 22.16 35.82
C SER A 42 -5.21 22.83 36.65
N PRO A 43 -5.20 24.18 36.77
CA PRO A 43 -4.19 24.91 37.54
C PRO A 43 -4.17 24.59 39.04
N HIS A 44 -5.19 23.90 39.55
CA HIS A 44 -5.33 23.51 40.96
C HIS A 44 -4.97 22.04 41.22
N THR A 45 -4.49 21.29 40.21
CA THR A 45 -4.06 19.90 40.37
C THR A 45 -2.56 19.78 40.08
N PRO A 46 -1.72 19.43 41.09
CA PRO A 46 -0.29 19.27 40.87
C PRO A 46 -0.04 18.11 39.90
N LYS A 47 0.95 18.31 39.02
CA LYS A 47 1.31 17.35 37.99
C LYS A 47 1.93 16.12 38.66
N GLU A 48 1.31 14.94 38.56
CA GLU A 48 1.94 13.71 39.04
C GLU A 48 3.27 13.49 38.31
N PRO A 49 4.39 13.27 39.03
CA PRO A 49 5.66 12.99 38.41
C PRO A 49 5.53 11.68 37.63
N LEU A 50 5.81 11.72 36.33
CA LEU A 50 5.80 10.50 35.52
C LEU A 50 6.89 9.56 36.07
N PRO A 51 6.61 8.26 36.24
CA PRO A 51 7.65 7.31 36.60
C PRO A 51 8.72 7.33 35.51
N THR A 52 9.95 7.69 35.89
CA THR A 52 11.16 7.64 35.06
C THR A 52 11.65 6.19 34.91
N SER A 53 10.74 5.22 34.82
CA SER A 53 11.08 3.84 34.52
C SER A 53 11.40 3.69 33.03
N GLY A 54 12.69 3.90 32.73
CA GLY A 54 13.44 3.08 31.78
C GLY A 54 12.87 2.93 30.38
N THR A 55 13.12 3.92 29.51
CA THR A 55 13.07 3.74 28.05
C THR A 55 14.29 2.98 27.49
N SER A 56 15.11 2.37 28.34
CA SER A 56 16.35 1.68 27.96
C SER A 56 16.55 0.38 28.76
N HIS A 57 15.60 -0.55 28.68
CA HIS A 57 15.93 -1.93 29.01
C HIS A 57 16.78 -2.51 27.88
N PRO A 58 18.00 -3.00 28.15
CA PRO A 58 18.78 -3.74 27.17
C PRO A 58 17.98 -4.99 26.81
N VAL A 59 17.55 -5.07 25.55
CA VAL A 59 16.85 -6.23 25.03
C VAL A 59 17.86 -7.34 24.79
N ASP A 60 17.58 -8.52 25.34
CA ASP A 60 18.43 -9.69 25.18
C ASP A 60 18.41 -10.16 23.71
N PRO A 61 19.53 -10.12 22.97
CA PRO A 61 19.57 -10.37 21.53
C PRO A 61 19.21 -11.82 21.14
N LYS A 62 19.06 -12.72 22.11
CA LYS A 62 18.63 -14.11 21.92
C LYS A 62 17.10 -14.26 21.80
N ILE A 63 16.34 -13.38 22.44
CA ILE A 63 14.87 -13.47 22.52
C ILE A 63 14.21 -12.64 21.43
N HIS A 64 14.87 -11.59 20.97
CA HIS A 64 14.43 -10.77 19.84
C HIS A 64 15.48 -10.93 18.72
N PRO A 65 15.30 -11.91 17.81
CA PRO A 65 16.14 -11.96 16.62
C PRO A 65 16.05 -10.58 15.98
N ARG A 66 17.21 -9.96 15.75
CA ARG A 66 17.31 -8.67 15.07
C ARG A 66 16.38 -8.75 13.86
N GLN A 67 15.33 -7.92 13.85
CA GLN A 67 14.60 -7.69 12.60
C GLN A 67 15.68 -7.36 11.59
N ASN A 68 15.76 -8.21 10.57
CA ASN A 68 16.85 -8.29 9.61
C ASN A 68 17.45 -6.91 9.35
N ALA A 69 18.77 -6.79 9.44
CA ALA A 69 19.51 -5.62 8.97
C ALA A 69 18.79 -5.05 7.74
N ALA A 70 18.43 -3.76 7.79
CA ALA A 70 17.66 -3.10 6.73
C ALA A 70 18.11 -3.65 5.38
N SER A 71 17.21 -4.37 4.71
CA SER A 71 17.52 -5.24 3.57
C SER A 71 18.38 -4.45 2.57
N GLY A 72 19.68 -4.75 2.49
CA GLY A 72 20.63 -4.02 1.64
C GLY A 72 21.75 -3.25 2.34
N SER A 73 21.92 -3.32 3.66
CA SER A 73 23.12 -2.74 4.31
C SER A 73 24.35 -3.63 4.07
N SER A 74 25.45 -3.07 3.57
CA SER A 74 26.71 -3.81 3.31
C SER A 74 27.93 -3.02 3.77
N SER A 75 29.00 -3.71 4.16
CA SER A 75 30.28 -3.09 4.47
C SER A 75 31.41 -3.78 3.70
N VAL A 76 32.24 -3.01 3.01
CA VAL A 76 33.37 -3.51 2.21
C VAL A 76 34.65 -2.84 2.70
N LEU A 77 35.65 -3.65 3.05
CA LEU A 77 37.01 -3.20 3.37
C LEU A 77 37.77 -2.91 2.07
N LEU A 78 38.43 -1.76 1.96
CA LEU A 78 39.40 -1.52 0.89
C LEU A 78 40.74 -2.11 1.29
N GLU A 79 41.21 -3.05 0.47
CA GLU A 79 42.40 -3.87 0.72
C GLU A 79 43.67 -3.04 0.95
N ASP A 80 43.78 -1.86 0.33
CA ASP A 80 45.03 -1.07 0.32
C ASP A 80 45.05 0.16 1.25
N THR A 81 43.92 0.55 1.82
CA THR A 81 43.81 1.82 2.57
C THR A 81 43.37 1.65 4.02
N GLY A 82 42.96 0.44 4.42
CA GLY A 82 42.42 0.19 5.76
C GLY A 82 41.07 0.88 6.04
N LEU A 83 40.42 1.40 4.99
CA LEU A 83 39.13 2.08 5.07
C LEU A 83 37.98 1.10 4.84
N THR A 84 36.86 1.30 5.53
CA THR A 84 35.61 0.56 5.33
C THR A 84 34.54 1.44 4.70
N PHE A 85 34.03 1.03 3.53
CA PHE A 85 32.80 1.61 3.00
C PHE A 85 31.60 0.96 3.67
N HIS A 86 30.75 1.78 4.26
CA HIS A 86 29.48 1.36 4.81
C HIS A 86 28.35 1.85 3.91
N HIS A 87 27.61 0.92 3.31
CA HIS A 87 26.34 1.20 2.69
C HIS A 87 25.22 0.93 3.69
N SER A 88 24.52 1.99 4.11
CA SER A 88 23.40 1.92 5.03
C SER A 88 22.23 2.75 4.46
N PRO A 89 21.32 2.16 3.66
CA PRO A 89 20.16 2.89 3.15
C PRO A 89 19.33 3.42 4.33
N PRO A 90 18.86 4.68 4.27
CA PRO A 90 18.12 5.27 5.38
C PRO A 90 16.78 4.54 5.58
N PRO A 91 16.30 4.37 6.83
CA PRO A 91 15.01 3.75 7.11
C PRO A 91 13.82 4.70 6.86
N SER A 92 13.95 5.62 5.91
CA SER A 92 12.93 6.61 5.54
C SER A 92 12.33 6.29 4.16
N ALA A 93 11.09 6.68 3.93
CA ALA A 93 10.50 6.61 2.60
C ALA A 93 11.36 7.40 1.58
N PRO A 94 11.52 6.90 0.35
CA PRO A 94 12.29 7.61 -0.66
C PRO A 94 11.65 8.97 -0.96
N SER A 95 12.48 9.99 -1.14
CA SER A 95 12.05 11.28 -1.71
C SER A 95 11.66 11.10 -3.18
N TYR A 96 10.84 11.99 -3.73
CA TYR A 96 10.50 12.02 -5.15
C TYR A 96 11.74 12.13 -6.07
N THR A 97 12.86 12.64 -5.55
CA THR A 97 14.15 12.73 -6.25
C THR A 97 15.01 11.47 -6.12
N ASN A 98 14.84 10.71 -5.05
CA ASN A 98 15.70 9.58 -4.66
C ASN A 98 14.97 8.23 -4.76
N GLY A 99 13.76 8.24 -5.31
CA GLY A 99 12.96 7.05 -5.58
C GLY A 99 13.49 6.26 -6.77
N ALA A 100 12.80 5.16 -7.08
CA ALA A 100 13.10 4.39 -8.28
C ALA A 100 13.07 5.33 -9.51
N ILE A 101 14.14 5.31 -10.29
CA ILE A 101 14.21 6.02 -11.57
C ILE A 101 12.99 5.58 -12.40
N PRO A 102 12.15 6.49 -12.93
CA PRO A 102 10.97 6.10 -13.68
C PRO A 102 11.39 5.20 -14.85
N PRO A 103 10.56 4.19 -15.21
CA PRO A 103 10.95 3.13 -16.15
C PRO A 103 11.41 3.68 -17.51
N LEU A 104 10.84 4.79 -17.97
CA LEU A 104 11.26 5.48 -19.20
C LEU A 104 12.71 6.00 -19.14
N LEU A 105 13.17 6.49 -17.99
CA LEU A 105 14.54 6.96 -17.80
C LEU A 105 15.53 5.79 -17.58
N GLN A 106 15.06 4.63 -17.13
CA GLN A 106 15.88 3.43 -17.04
C GLN A 106 16.25 2.90 -18.43
N TRP A 107 15.31 2.96 -19.37
CA TRP A 107 15.50 2.53 -20.75
C TRP A 107 16.56 3.36 -21.50
N LEU A 108 16.53 4.68 -21.35
CA LEU A 108 17.53 5.57 -21.95
C LEU A 108 18.97 5.30 -21.47
N ASN A 109 19.12 4.73 -20.28
CA ASN A 109 20.41 4.36 -19.71
C ASN A 109 20.82 2.90 -20.01
N GLY A 110 20.15 2.25 -20.98
CA GLY A 110 20.48 0.88 -21.41
C GLY A 110 20.13 -0.22 -20.39
N LYS A 111 19.38 0.11 -19.33
CA LYS A 111 18.88 -0.89 -18.39
C LYS A 111 17.62 -1.54 -18.97
N SER A 112 17.60 -2.87 -19.00
CA SER A 112 16.39 -3.63 -19.34
C SER A 112 15.30 -3.32 -18.31
N ILE A 113 14.16 -2.84 -18.77
CA ILE A 113 12.99 -2.58 -17.92
C ILE A 113 12.45 -3.94 -17.46
N SER A 114 12.82 -4.40 -16.28
CA SER A 114 12.03 -5.41 -15.59
C SER A 114 10.78 -4.69 -15.06
N LEU A 115 9.62 -4.90 -15.69
CA LEU A 115 8.33 -4.31 -15.30
C LEU A 115 7.83 -4.76 -13.90
N SER A 116 8.69 -5.35 -13.07
CA SER A 116 8.34 -6.07 -11.85
C SER A 116 8.58 -5.26 -10.57
N GLY A 117 8.05 -4.04 -10.51
CA GLY A 117 7.75 -3.39 -9.24
C GLY A 117 6.38 -3.80 -8.67
N GLU A 118 5.50 -4.33 -9.52
CA GLU A 118 4.13 -4.71 -9.17
C GLU A 118 4.00 -6.10 -8.55
N GLU A 119 5.03 -6.95 -8.62
CA GLU A 119 4.94 -8.36 -8.18
C GLU A 119 4.70 -8.52 -6.67
N LYS A 120 4.95 -7.49 -5.86
CA LYS A 120 4.78 -7.52 -4.39
C LYS A 120 3.77 -6.52 -3.85
N ALA A 121 3.29 -5.58 -4.67
CA ALA A 121 2.23 -4.69 -4.23
C ALA A 121 0.92 -5.49 -4.26
N PRO A 122 0.12 -5.52 -3.18
CA PRO A 122 -1.22 -6.07 -3.27
C PRO A 122 -1.94 -5.28 -4.34
N LYS A 123 -2.33 -5.95 -5.45
CA LYS A 123 -3.14 -5.34 -6.49
C LYS A 123 -4.38 -4.80 -5.82
N LEU A 124 -4.49 -3.48 -5.71
CA LEU A 124 -5.76 -2.83 -5.43
C LEU A 124 -6.64 -3.27 -6.61
N GLU A 125 -7.64 -4.12 -6.35
CA GLU A 125 -8.48 -4.67 -7.42
C GLU A 125 -8.87 -3.52 -8.35
N GLY A 126 -8.30 -3.55 -9.56
CA GLY A 126 -8.50 -2.50 -10.53
C GLY A 126 -10.00 -2.33 -10.72
N ARG A 127 -10.46 -1.08 -10.85
CA ARG A 127 -11.83 -0.84 -11.28
C ARG A 127 -12.02 -1.60 -12.59
N ARG A 128 -12.83 -2.67 -12.62
CA ARG A 128 -13.15 -3.47 -13.82
C ARG A 128 -13.18 -2.57 -15.07
N THR A 129 -12.13 -2.64 -15.88
CA THR A 129 -12.02 -1.96 -17.17
C THR A 129 -12.55 -2.94 -18.20
N TYR A 130 -13.46 -2.47 -19.04
CA TYR A 130 -13.80 -3.23 -20.23
C TYR A 130 -12.74 -2.88 -21.27
N GLU A 131 -11.90 -3.85 -21.60
CA GLU A 131 -10.84 -3.75 -22.61
C GLU A 131 -11.34 -4.50 -23.85
N GLY A 132 -11.95 -3.77 -24.78
CA GLY A 132 -12.48 -4.35 -26.01
C GLY A 132 -13.22 -3.33 -26.87
N GLU A 133 -13.32 -3.62 -28.16
CA GLU A 133 -14.21 -2.90 -29.08
C GLU A 133 -15.65 -3.38 -28.81
N LEU A 134 -16.51 -2.47 -28.39
CA LEU A 134 -17.92 -2.77 -28.12
C LEU A 134 -18.81 -2.18 -29.19
N THR A 135 -19.41 -3.06 -29.99
CA THR A 135 -20.46 -2.68 -30.94
C THR A 135 -21.81 -3.09 -30.38
N TRP A 136 -22.59 -2.11 -29.91
CA TRP A 136 -24.01 -2.32 -29.62
C TRP A 136 -24.83 -2.10 -30.89
N THR A 137 -25.85 -2.93 -31.10
CA THR A 137 -26.81 -2.70 -32.18
C THR A 137 -27.65 -1.45 -31.87
N GLU A 138 -28.11 -0.77 -32.92
CA GLU A 138 -28.92 0.45 -32.80
C GLU A 138 -30.20 0.20 -31.97
N GLU A 139 -30.84 -0.95 -32.15
CA GLU A 139 -32.02 -1.37 -31.37
C GLU A 139 -31.74 -1.43 -29.85
N VAL A 140 -30.56 -1.91 -29.47
CA VAL A 140 -30.16 -2.00 -28.06
C VAL A 140 -29.93 -0.59 -27.50
N VAL A 141 -29.34 0.31 -28.29
CA VAL A 141 -29.15 1.72 -27.91
C VAL A 141 -30.48 2.43 -27.74
N GLU A 142 -31.42 2.28 -28.67
CA GLU A 142 -32.76 2.86 -28.58
C GLU A 142 -33.51 2.35 -27.35
N ARG A 143 -33.47 1.03 -27.09
CA ARG A 143 -34.06 0.45 -25.88
C ARG A 143 -33.39 0.97 -24.61
N MET A 144 -32.06 1.16 -24.59
CA MET A 144 -31.38 1.78 -23.45
C MET A 144 -31.90 3.18 -23.19
N GLN A 145 -32.09 3.99 -24.23
CA GLN A 145 -32.61 5.35 -24.12
C GLN A 145 -34.06 5.36 -23.61
N ALA A 146 -34.91 4.47 -24.13
CA ALA A 146 -36.29 4.32 -23.68
C ALA A 146 -36.37 3.93 -22.19
N LEU A 147 -35.65 2.89 -21.78
CA LEU A 147 -35.59 2.46 -20.38
C LEU A 147 -35.02 3.55 -19.45
N ARG A 148 -34.12 4.39 -19.97
CA ARG A 148 -33.58 5.53 -19.23
C ARG A 148 -34.58 6.66 -19.08
N ALA A 149 -35.37 6.94 -20.11
CA ALA A 149 -36.46 7.91 -20.07
C ALA A 149 -37.51 7.50 -19.02
N GLU A 150 -37.81 6.20 -18.91
CA GLU A 150 -38.64 5.62 -17.84
C GLU A 150 -38.05 5.77 -16.44
N GLY A 151 -36.77 6.16 -16.31
CA GLY A 151 -36.10 6.37 -15.03
C GLY A 151 -35.38 5.14 -14.47
N LYS A 152 -35.21 4.07 -15.26
CA LYS A 152 -34.50 2.87 -14.79
C LYS A 152 -33.02 3.16 -14.52
N SER A 153 -32.50 2.52 -13.48
CA SER A 153 -31.10 2.62 -13.09
C SER A 153 -30.20 1.89 -14.09
N ARG A 154 -28.91 2.24 -14.14
CA ARG A 154 -27.93 1.57 -15.03
C ARG A 154 -27.91 0.05 -14.83
N LYS A 155 -28.04 -0.42 -13.58
CA LYS A 155 -28.08 -1.83 -13.25
C LYS A 155 -29.31 -2.50 -13.85
N GLN A 156 -30.49 -1.91 -13.64
CA GLN A 156 -31.75 -2.42 -14.19
C GLN A 156 -31.77 -2.43 -15.73
N ILE A 157 -31.18 -1.43 -16.38
CA ILE A 157 -31.06 -1.40 -17.84
C ILE A 157 -30.16 -2.54 -18.32
N GLY A 158 -29.00 -2.73 -17.69
CA GLY A 158 -28.10 -3.83 -18.00
C GLY A 158 -28.73 -5.20 -17.78
N ASP A 159 -29.45 -5.38 -16.66
CA ASP A 159 -30.16 -6.61 -16.34
C ASP A 159 -31.30 -6.89 -17.34
N ALA A 160 -32.06 -5.85 -17.75
CA ALA A 160 -33.17 -5.98 -18.70
C ALA A 160 -32.71 -6.31 -20.13
N LEU A 161 -31.55 -5.79 -20.53
CA LEU A 161 -30.95 -6.04 -21.85
C LEU A 161 -29.94 -7.20 -21.83
N GLN A 162 -29.78 -7.88 -20.68
CA GLN A 162 -28.85 -8.99 -20.49
C GLN A 162 -27.40 -8.66 -20.87
N LEU A 163 -26.96 -7.42 -20.59
CA LEU A 163 -25.60 -6.98 -20.88
C LEU A 163 -24.60 -7.57 -19.86
N PRO A 164 -23.34 -7.81 -20.25
CA PRO A 164 -22.27 -8.11 -19.30
C PRO A 164 -22.09 -6.99 -18.27
N GLN A 165 -21.84 -7.35 -17.01
CA GLN A 165 -21.72 -6.38 -15.90
C GLN A 165 -20.64 -5.31 -16.13
N ASP A 166 -19.57 -5.66 -16.84
CA ASP A 166 -18.46 -4.75 -17.12
C ASP A 166 -18.88 -3.60 -18.05
N GLN A 167 -19.93 -3.81 -18.85
CA GLN A 167 -20.48 -2.82 -19.77
C GLN A 167 -21.45 -1.84 -19.10
N TYR A 168 -21.89 -2.07 -17.85
CA TYR A 168 -22.90 -1.23 -17.19
C TYR A 168 -22.47 0.23 -17.03
N ARG A 169 -21.16 0.48 -17.01
CA ARG A 169 -20.57 1.82 -16.95
C ARG A 169 -20.77 2.61 -18.24
N LEU A 170 -20.78 1.93 -19.37
CA LEU A 170 -20.92 2.54 -20.71
C LEU A 170 -22.34 3.05 -20.94
N ILE A 171 -23.34 2.47 -20.26
CA ILE A 171 -24.75 2.91 -20.32
C ILE A 171 -24.88 4.40 -19.98
N SER A 172 -24.10 4.94 -19.03
CA SER A 172 -24.17 6.37 -18.70
C SER A 172 -23.71 7.31 -19.83
N ARG A 173 -22.93 6.81 -20.80
CA ARG A 173 -22.47 7.59 -21.95
C ARG A 173 -23.53 7.60 -23.06
N VAL A 174 -24.14 6.46 -23.32
CA VAL A 174 -25.16 6.30 -24.36
C VAL A 174 -26.53 6.81 -23.93
N ALA A 175 -26.93 6.54 -22.68
CA ALA A 175 -28.20 6.95 -22.11
C ALA A 175 -27.97 7.78 -20.83
N PRO A 176 -27.59 9.07 -20.97
CA PRO A 176 -27.41 9.95 -19.83
C PRO A 176 -28.73 10.16 -19.08
N GLN A 177 -28.65 10.41 -17.77
CA GLN A 177 -29.84 10.84 -17.02
C GLN A 177 -30.29 12.22 -17.49
N THR A 178 -31.60 12.40 -17.57
CA THR A 178 -32.19 13.72 -17.81
C THR A 178 -31.82 14.68 -16.67
N THR A 179 -31.81 15.97 -16.95
CA THR A 179 -31.50 17.01 -15.96
C THR A 179 -32.44 16.93 -14.77
N VAL A 180 -33.73 16.68 -15.00
CA VAL A 180 -34.77 16.51 -13.98
C VAL A 180 -34.47 15.31 -13.07
N GLN A 181 -34.12 14.15 -13.64
CA GLN A 181 -33.75 12.96 -12.86
C GLN A 181 -32.44 13.16 -12.07
N LYS A 182 -31.48 13.91 -12.62
CA LYS A 182 -30.26 14.27 -11.90
C LYS A 182 -30.57 15.18 -10.71
N ALA A 183 -31.39 16.22 -10.93
CA ALA A 183 -31.79 17.15 -9.89
C ALA A 183 -32.54 16.43 -8.75
N SER A 184 -33.51 15.56 -9.06
CA SER A 184 -34.24 14.80 -8.04
C SER A 184 -33.34 13.85 -7.24
N ARG A 185 -32.31 13.27 -7.88
CA ARG A 185 -31.32 12.46 -7.18
C ARG A 185 -30.42 13.29 -6.28
N LEU A 186 -30.02 14.48 -6.72
CA LEU A 186 -29.20 15.40 -5.93
C LEU A 186 -29.97 15.87 -4.69
N THR A 187 -31.23 16.29 -4.85
CA THR A 187 -32.08 16.69 -3.70
C THR A 187 -32.30 15.52 -2.74
N GLY A 188 -32.47 14.30 -3.24
CA GLY A 188 -32.54 13.09 -2.41
C GLY A 188 -31.25 12.83 -1.61
N LEU A 189 -30.09 13.03 -2.22
CA LEU A 189 -28.79 12.91 -1.52
C LEU A 189 -28.60 14.02 -0.50
N GLU A 190 -29.06 15.24 -0.78
CA GLU A 190 -29.02 16.36 0.16
C GLU A 190 -29.92 16.13 1.36
N ALA A 191 -31.13 15.63 1.15
CA ALA A 191 -32.03 15.22 2.23
C ALA A 191 -31.38 14.11 3.09
N GLN A 192 -30.73 13.12 2.47
CA GLN A 192 -29.97 12.11 3.21
C GLN A 192 -28.77 12.69 3.96
N LYS A 193 -28.10 13.70 3.44
CA LYS A 193 -27.01 14.40 4.14
C LYS A 193 -27.53 15.22 5.31
N ALA A 194 -28.73 15.79 5.18
CA ALA A 194 -29.38 16.57 6.23
C ALA A 194 -29.63 15.70 7.48
N THR A 195 -30.07 14.45 7.29
CA THR A 195 -30.30 13.49 8.39
C THR A 195 -29.04 13.01 9.09
N TRP A 196 -27.84 13.33 8.59
CA TRP A 196 -26.61 12.92 9.27
C TRP A 196 -26.41 13.71 10.57
N GLY A 197 -26.17 12.99 11.66
CA GLY A 197 -25.74 13.60 12.93
C GLY A 197 -24.37 14.29 12.83
N TYR A 198 -24.09 15.18 13.78
CA TYR A 198 -22.88 16.01 13.81
C TYR A 198 -21.58 15.19 13.62
N ARG A 199 -21.42 14.09 14.38
CA ARG A 199 -20.22 13.24 14.31
C ARG A 199 -19.96 12.67 12.90
N LYS A 200 -21.01 12.25 12.20
CA LYS A 200 -20.91 11.70 10.83
C LYS A 200 -20.57 12.79 9.83
N LYS A 201 -21.18 13.98 9.94
CA LYS A 201 -20.85 15.14 9.12
C LYS A 201 -19.37 15.53 9.26
N LEU A 202 -18.88 15.64 10.48
CA LEU A 202 -17.46 15.92 10.78
C LEU A 202 -16.54 14.84 10.16
N ALA A 203 -16.84 13.56 10.39
CA ALA A 203 -16.00 12.47 9.84
C ALA A 203 -15.93 12.48 8.31
N ARG A 204 -17.04 12.81 7.62
CA ARG A 204 -17.06 12.95 6.16
C ARG A 204 -16.24 14.16 5.70
N ALA A 205 -16.38 15.32 6.35
CA ALA A 205 -15.59 16.51 6.06
C ALA A 205 -14.08 16.28 6.25
N VAL A 206 -13.67 15.58 7.33
CA VAL A 206 -12.27 15.18 7.53
C VAL A 206 -11.79 14.24 6.42
N THR A 207 -12.64 13.33 5.96
CA THR A 207 -12.30 12.43 4.84
C THR A 207 -12.14 13.20 3.53
N GLU A 208 -13.00 14.19 3.27
CA GLU A 208 -12.88 15.10 2.13
C GLU A 208 -11.57 15.90 2.18
N LYS A 209 -11.24 16.49 3.34
CA LYS A 209 -9.95 17.19 3.53
C LYS A 209 -8.73 16.29 3.38
N ARG A 210 -8.80 15.03 3.81
CA ARG A 210 -7.74 14.05 3.54
C ARG A 210 -7.60 13.77 2.04
N LYS A 211 -8.71 13.67 1.30
CA LYS A 211 -8.68 13.47 -0.16
C LYS A 211 -8.18 14.69 -0.93
N GLU A 212 -8.39 15.90 -0.42
CA GLU A 212 -7.84 17.12 -1.00
C GLU A 212 -6.33 17.26 -0.73
N PHE A 213 -5.88 16.75 0.43
CA PHE A 213 -4.47 16.78 0.81
C PHE A 213 -3.61 15.76 0.03
N TRP A 214 -4.16 14.56 -0.17
CA TRP A 214 -3.53 13.49 -0.95
C TRP A 214 -3.60 13.76 -2.45
#